data_AF-A0A9P8VQH9-F1
#
_entry.id   AF-A0A9P8VQH9-F1
#
_cell.length_a   1.000
_cell.length_b   1.000
_cell.length_c   1.000
_cell.angle_alpha   90.00
_cell.angle_beta   90.00
_cell.angle_gamma   90.00
#
_symmetry.space_group_name_H-M   'P 1'
#
loop_
_entity.id
_entity.type
_entity.pdbx_description
1 polymer ?
#
loop_
_entity_poly.entity_id
_entity_poly.type
_entity_poly.pdbx_seq_one_letter_code
_entity_poly.pdbx_strand_id
1 'polypeptide(L)'
;KTRLSLELNADHVTQAINTCIDYEVAHLVSLKDDKSLQDHVRDEMRRKAHGTFLWVAFVAKELENVSQKWKVLSVLKQMPAGLVPLHKRMMLHIQQLQPQDSEFCRLVISAATVAYRPLPLCELGVQSGLPRDVSDDLRFVVDVCASFLTIRDDHVYLIHQSVKGFLKESTTIFQHGFAAGHHTMFLKAIQITSDTLRHDMYDLHHPGTSINDVRQPELNPFLSPMVFGLFKRVF
;
A
#
# COMPACT_ATOMS: atom_id res chain seq x y z
N LYS A 1 -27.05 -8.32 -22.89
CA LYS A 1 -25.66 -7.79 -22.93
C LYS A 1 -25.74 -6.27 -23.06
N THR A 2 -25.71 -5.55 -21.94
CA THR A 2 -25.82 -4.09 -21.91
C THR A 2 -24.49 -3.49 -22.39
N ARG A 3 -24.53 -2.70 -23.46
CA ARG A 3 -23.37 -1.94 -23.94
C ARG A 3 -23.01 -0.92 -22.85
N LEU A 4 -21.88 -1.11 -22.17
CA LEU A 4 -21.30 -0.06 -21.33
C LEU A 4 -20.95 1.11 -22.26
N SER A 5 -21.75 2.17 -22.23
CA SER A 5 -21.38 3.43 -22.86
C SER A 5 -20.31 4.08 -21.97
N LEU A 6 -19.09 4.19 -22.49
CA LEU A 6 -17.97 4.78 -21.77
C LEU A 6 -18.21 6.25 -21.41
N GLU A 7 -19.00 6.97 -22.22
CA GLU A 7 -19.37 8.38 -21.99
C GLU A 7 -20.36 8.52 -20.84
N LEU A 8 -21.44 7.72 -20.81
CA LEU A 8 -22.37 7.71 -19.66
C LEU A 8 -21.65 7.32 -18.37
N ASN A 9 -20.72 6.38 -18.44
CA ASN A 9 -19.89 6.01 -17.29
C ASN A 9 -18.98 7.17 -16.85
N ALA A 10 -18.44 7.97 -17.76
CA ALA A 10 -17.59 9.11 -17.42
C ALA A 10 -18.40 10.21 -16.71
N ASP A 11 -19.62 10.49 -17.15
CA ASP A 11 -20.52 11.45 -16.52
C ASP A 11 -20.96 10.98 -15.12
N HIS A 12 -21.35 9.70 -14.99
CA HIS A 12 -21.70 9.11 -13.70
C HIS A 12 -20.51 9.10 -12.72
N VAL A 13 -19.31 8.78 -13.21
CA VAL A 13 -18.09 8.83 -12.39
C VAL A 13 -17.80 10.27 -11.95
N THR A 14 -17.92 11.24 -12.85
CA THR A 14 -17.73 12.66 -12.51
C THR A 14 -18.74 13.14 -11.46
N GLN A 15 -20.02 12.77 -11.61
CA GLN A 15 -21.05 13.11 -10.64
C GLN A 15 -20.80 12.47 -9.26
N ALA A 16 -20.38 11.21 -9.24
CA ALA A 16 -20.04 10.51 -8.01
C ALA A 16 -18.83 11.14 -7.30
N ILE A 17 -17.83 11.59 -8.07
CA ILE A 17 -16.67 12.31 -7.53
C ILE A 17 -17.08 13.66 -6.97
N ASN A 18 -17.93 14.42 -7.66
CA ASN A 18 -18.44 15.69 -7.16
C ASN A 18 -19.21 15.50 -5.84
N THR A 19 -20.03 14.45 -5.77
CA THR A 19 -20.75 14.08 -4.54
C THR A 19 -19.79 13.72 -3.40
N CYS A 20 -18.72 12.97 -3.72
CA CYS A 20 -17.66 12.66 -2.77
C CYS A 20 -16.96 13.93 -2.26
N ILE A 21 -16.59 14.87 -3.15
CA ILE A 21 -16.02 16.16 -2.77
C ILE A 21 -16.96 16.92 -1.84
N ASP A 22 -18.25 16.97 -2.17
CA ASP A 22 -19.25 17.68 -1.35
C ASP A 22 -19.36 17.07 0.05
N TYR A 23 -19.32 15.74 0.13
CA TYR A 23 -19.29 15.00 1.39
C TYR A 23 -18.03 15.31 2.20
N GLU A 24 -16.83 15.15 1.63
CA GLU A 24 -15.55 15.36 2.32
C GLU A 24 -15.45 16.80 2.84
N VAL A 25 -15.77 17.80 2.01
CA VAL A 25 -15.71 19.21 2.40
C VAL A 25 -16.67 19.55 3.54
N ALA A 26 -17.85 18.93 3.58
CA ALA A 26 -18.81 19.13 4.66
C ALA A 26 -18.35 18.54 6.00
N HIS A 27 -17.48 17.52 5.98
CA HIS A 27 -16.96 16.86 7.18
C HIS A 27 -15.64 17.46 7.69
N LEU A 28 -15.01 18.37 6.94
CA LEU A 28 -13.82 19.08 7.39
C LEU A 28 -14.15 20.03 8.56
N VAL A 29 -13.64 19.71 9.75
CA VAL A 29 -13.86 20.49 10.99
C VAL A 29 -13.44 21.95 10.83
N SER A 30 -12.35 22.21 10.12
CA SER A 30 -11.85 23.56 9.84
C SER A 30 -12.82 24.41 9.01
N LEU A 31 -13.76 23.79 8.28
CA LEU A 31 -14.66 24.46 7.36
C LEU A 31 -16.11 24.57 7.85
N LYS A 32 -16.46 23.95 8.98
CA LYS A 32 -17.85 23.72 9.42
C LYS A 32 -18.74 24.98 9.39
N ASP A 33 -18.22 26.13 9.82
CA ASP A 33 -19.01 27.38 9.94
C ASP A 33 -18.71 28.42 8.85
N ASP A 34 -17.96 28.06 7.81
CA ASP A 34 -17.54 28.99 6.75
C ASP A 34 -17.98 28.51 5.36
N LYS A 35 -19.21 28.87 4.98
CA LYS A 35 -19.80 28.47 3.69
C LYS A 35 -19.00 28.99 2.50
N SER A 36 -18.52 30.23 2.55
CA SER A 36 -17.74 30.83 1.47
C SER A 36 -16.44 30.07 1.25
N LEU A 37 -15.75 29.70 2.34
CA LEU A 37 -14.54 28.90 2.26
C LEU A 37 -14.81 27.47 1.77
N GLN A 38 -15.91 26.85 2.20
CA GLN A 38 -16.33 25.54 1.69
C GLN A 38 -16.54 25.57 0.17
N ASP A 39 -17.23 26.59 -0.35
CA ASP A 39 -17.51 26.71 -1.78
C ASP A 39 -16.21 26.87 -2.59
N HIS A 40 -15.28 27.71 -2.12
CA HIS A 40 -13.96 27.83 -2.75
C HIS A 40 -13.17 26.52 -2.73
N VAL A 41 -13.23 25.75 -1.64
CA VAL A 41 -12.56 24.46 -1.53
C VAL A 41 -13.19 23.44 -2.49
N ARG A 42 -14.53 23.36 -2.57
CA ARG A 42 -15.25 22.48 -3.51
C ARG A 42 -14.82 22.76 -4.95
N ASP A 43 -14.86 24.02 -5.36
CA ASP A 43 -14.56 24.41 -6.74
C ASP A 43 -13.12 24.09 -7.13
N GLU A 44 -12.17 24.38 -6.25
CA GLU A 44 -10.76 24.10 -6.50
C GLU A 44 -10.46 22.58 -6.49
N MET A 45 -11.11 21.80 -5.61
CA MET A 45 -11.02 20.34 -5.63
C MET A 45 -11.60 19.74 -6.92
N ARG A 46 -12.78 20.20 -7.35
CA ARG A 46 -13.41 19.74 -8.61
C ARG A 46 -12.52 20.01 -9.82
N ARG A 47 -11.88 21.18 -9.86
CA ARG A 47 -10.96 21.58 -10.94
C ARG A 47 -9.70 20.70 -11.02
N LYS A 48 -9.17 20.27 -9.86
CA LYS A 48 -7.88 19.54 -9.77
C LYS A 48 -8.01 18.02 -9.68
N ALA A 49 -9.18 17.49 -9.27
CA ALA A 49 -9.39 16.07 -9.09
C ALA A 49 -9.27 15.28 -10.39
N HIS A 50 -9.52 15.90 -11.55
CA HIS A 50 -9.43 15.30 -12.89
C HIS A 50 -10.10 13.91 -12.97
N GLY A 51 -11.26 13.73 -12.33
CA GLY A 51 -11.98 12.47 -12.37
C GLY A 51 -11.38 11.35 -11.51
N THR A 52 -10.66 11.68 -10.43
CA THR A 52 -10.01 10.67 -9.58
C THR A 52 -10.42 10.71 -8.11
N PHE A 53 -11.15 9.68 -7.63
CA PHE A 53 -11.50 9.50 -6.21
C PHE A 53 -10.28 9.47 -5.29
N LEU A 54 -9.20 8.81 -5.71
CA LEU A 54 -7.98 8.74 -4.92
C LEU A 54 -7.40 10.12 -4.63
N TRP A 55 -7.45 11.03 -5.61
CA TRP A 55 -6.99 12.40 -5.42
C TRP A 55 -7.86 13.14 -4.39
N VAL A 56 -9.18 12.97 -4.47
CA VAL A 56 -10.13 13.58 -3.51
C VAL A 56 -9.86 13.07 -2.10
N ALA A 57 -9.76 11.75 -1.90
CA ALA A 57 -9.50 11.15 -0.60
C ALA A 57 -8.15 11.61 -0.01
N PHE A 58 -7.11 11.70 -0.84
CA PHE A 58 -5.81 12.19 -0.40
C PHE A 58 -5.87 13.65 0.05
N VAL A 59 -6.47 14.52 -0.77
CA VAL A 59 -6.55 15.95 -0.46
C VAL A 59 -7.45 16.20 0.74
N ALA A 60 -8.58 15.49 0.85
CA ALA A 60 -9.42 15.55 2.04
C ALA A 60 -8.62 15.21 3.30
N LYS A 61 -7.82 14.12 3.26
CA LYS A 61 -6.97 13.73 4.39
C LYS A 61 -5.91 14.77 4.76
N GLU A 62 -5.27 15.37 3.77
CA GLU A 62 -4.32 16.47 4.01
C GLU A 62 -5.01 17.69 4.64
N LEU A 63 -6.24 18.00 4.23
CA LEU A 63 -7.02 19.11 4.76
C LEU A 63 -7.57 18.84 6.18
N GLU A 64 -7.87 17.59 6.52
CA GLU A 64 -8.23 17.19 7.90
C GLU A 64 -7.13 17.55 8.90
N ASN A 65 -5.86 17.41 8.48
CA ASN A 65 -4.69 17.72 9.32
C ASN A 65 -4.46 19.24 9.48
N VAL A 66 -5.21 20.09 8.78
CA VAL A 66 -5.07 21.56 8.83
C VAL A 66 -6.07 22.14 9.83
N SER A 67 -5.60 22.45 11.05
CA SER A 67 -6.45 23.04 12.08
C SER A 67 -6.76 24.54 11.86
N GLN A 68 -5.98 25.26 11.04
CA GLN A 68 -6.15 26.69 10.81
C GLN A 68 -6.84 26.99 9.49
N LYS A 69 -8.03 27.63 9.53
CA LYS A 69 -8.84 27.97 8.34
C LYS A 69 -8.06 28.69 7.24
N TRP A 70 -7.22 29.66 7.60
CA TRP A 70 -6.44 30.47 6.66
C TRP A 70 -5.35 29.67 5.92
N LYS A 71 -4.96 28.49 6.41
CA LYS A 71 -4.01 27.60 5.74
C LYS A 71 -4.67 26.63 4.77
N VAL A 72 -5.99 26.42 4.87
CA VAL A 72 -6.70 25.44 4.02
C VAL A 72 -6.50 25.75 2.53
N LEU A 73 -6.74 27.00 2.13
CA LEU A 73 -6.58 27.41 0.74
C LEU A 73 -5.12 27.36 0.27
N SER A 74 -4.15 27.65 1.16
CA SER A 74 -2.73 27.60 0.77
C SER A 74 -2.27 26.16 0.55
N VAL A 75 -2.69 25.23 1.41
CA VAL A 75 -2.44 23.78 1.24
C VAL A 75 -3.11 23.27 -0.03
N LEU A 76 -4.40 23.57 -0.25
CA LEU A 76 -5.13 23.16 -1.44
C LEU A 76 -4.52 23.70 -2.74
N LYS A 77 -4.03 24.95 -2.73
CA LYS A 77 -3.32 25.54 -3.89
C LYS A 77 -2.03 24.80 -4.22
N GLN A 78 -1.31 24.31 -3.21
CA GLN A 78 -0.09 23.51 -3.38
C GLN A 78 -0.36 22.06 -3.80
N MET A 79 -1.59 21.57 -3.66
CA MET A 79 -1.95 20.24 -4.12
C MET A 79 -1.86 20.17 -5.65
N PRO A 80 -1.09 19.22 -6.19
CA PRO A 80 -0.90 19.14 -7.62
C PRO A 80 -2.14 18.54 -8.28
N ALA A 81 -2.37 18.84 -9.55
CA ALA A 81 -3.54 18.31 -10.26
C ALA A 81 -3.24 16.92 -10.84
N GLY A 82 -4.17 15.96 -10.65
CA GLY A 82 -4.06 14.60 -11.18
C GLY A 82 -3.08 13.68 -10.44
N LEU A 83 -3.06 12.40 -10.83
CA LEU A 83 -2.39 11.33 -10.06
C LEU A 83 -0.87 11.31 -10.14
N VAL A 84 -0.27 11.52 -11.31
CA VAL A 84 1.20 11.40 -11.46
C VAL A 84 1.92 12.44 -10.58
N PRO A 85 1.56 13.73 -10.63
CA PRO A 85 2.11 14.72 -9.71
C PRO A 85 1.79 14.44 -8.23
N LEU A 86 0.61 13.87 -7.95
CA LEU A 86 0.21 13.47 -6.59
C LEU A 86 1.15 12.40 -6.05
N HIS A 87 1.40 11.32 -6.80
CA HIS A 87 2.31 10.26 -6.38
C HIS A 87 3.74 10.79 -6.16
N LYS A 88 4.21 11.73 -6.99
CA LYS A 88 5.51 12.39 -6.79
C LYS A 88 5.54 13.15 -5.45
N ARG A 89 4.48 13.88 -5.11
CA ARG A 89 4.36 14.56 -3.81
C ARG A 89 4.37 13.58 -2.64
N MET A 90 3.64 12.47 -2.75
CA MET A 90 3.63 11.41 -1.74
C MET A 90 5.02 10.80 -1.55
N MET A 91 5.77 10.59 -2.63
CA MET A 91 7.15 10.11 -2.57
C MET A 91 8.07 11.12 -1.88
N LEU A 92 7.90 12.43 -2.14
CA LEU A 92 8.66 13.47 -1.45
C LEU A 92 8.42 13.45 0.07
N HIS A 93 7.19 13.19 0.53
CA HIS A 93 6.92 13.05 1.95
C HIS A 93 7.71 11.88 2.56
N ILE A 94 7.78 10.73 1.88
CA ILE A 94 8.60 9.57 2.32
C ILE A 94 10.10 9.91 2.34
N GLN A 95 10.59 10.68 1.36
CA GLN A 95 11.99 11.10 1.29
C GLN A 95 12.37 12.14 2.36
N GLN A 96 11.39 12.86 2.91
CA GLN A 96 11.59 13.87 3.96
C GLN A 96 11.50 13.29 5.38
N LEU A 97 11.15 12.02 5.53
CA LEU A 97 11.19 11.32 6.81
C LEU A 97 12.63 11.24 7.35
N GLN A 98 12.78 10.84 8.61
CA GLN A 98 14.11 10.51 9.13
C GLN A 98 14.76 9.43 8.25
N PRO A 99 16.09 9.44 8.07
CA PRO A 99 16.77 8.53 7.14
C PRO A 99 16.41 7.06 7.36
N GLN A 100 16.25 6.65 8.62
CA GLN A 100 15.87 5.30 8.99
C GLN A 100 14.42 4.95 8.57
N ASP A 101 13.45 5.81 8.89
CA ASP A 101 12.04 5.61 8.51
C ASP A 101 11.85 5.61 7.00
N SER A 102 12.58 6.49 6.30
CA SER A 102 12.59 6.57 4.84
C SER A 102 13.06 5.25 4.22
N GLU A 103 14.13 4.67 4.76
CA GLU A 103 14.66 3.38 4.31
C GLU A 103 13.69 2.22 4.63
N PHE A 104 13.08 2.22 5.80
CA PHE A 104 12.07 1.21 6.17
C PHE A 104 10.85 1.28 5.25
N CYS A 105 10.37 2.48 4.94
CA CYS A 105 9.30 2.63 3.96
C CYS A 105 9.74 2.19 2.57
N ARG A 106 10.96 2.50 2.15
CA ARG A 106 11.49 2.04 0.86
C ARG A 106 11.46 0.51 0.75
N LEU A 107 11.92 -0.20 1.78
CA LEU A 107 11.94 -1.66 1.85
C LEU A 107 10.52 -2.26 1.80
N VAL A 108 9.61 -1.73 2.61
CA VAL A 108 8.22 -2.21 2.70
C VAL A 108 7.43 -1.92 1.41
N ILE A 109 7.54 -0.70 0.88
CA ILE A 109 6.89 -0.30 -0.38
C ILE A 109 7.44 -1.13 -1.54
N SER A 110 8.76 -1.36 -1.59
CA SER A 110 9.40 -2.21 -2.60
C SER A 110 8.81 -3.62 -2.59
N ALA A 111 8.79 -4.29 -1.44
CA ALA A 111 8.25 -5.64 -1.31
C ALA A 111 6.78 -5.73 -1.72
N ALA A 112 5.93 -4.81 -1.23
CA ALA A 112 4.52 -4.76 -1.60
C ALA A 112 4.30 -4.47 -3.11
N THR A 113 5.21 -3.73 -3.75
CA THR A 113 5.11 -3.40 -5.18
C THR A 113 5.52 -4.57 -6.07
N VAL A 114 6.57 -5.28 -5.70
CA VAL A 114 7.08 -6.45 -6.42
C VAL A 114 6.07 -7.60 -6.35
N ALA A 115 5.42 -7.79 -5.20
CA ALA A 115 4.49 -8.87 -4.99
C ALA A 115 3.35 -8.92 -6.04
N TYR A 116 3.01 -10.13 -6.47
CA TYR A 116 1.89 -10.37 -7.39
C TYR A 116 0.52 -10.29 -6.71
N ARG A 117 0.49 -10.49 -5.40
CA ARG A 117 -0.70 -10.45 -4.56
C ARG A 117 -0.47 -9.57 -3.32
N PRO A 118 -1.53 -9.12 -2.64
CA PRO A 118 -1.44 -8.57 -1.30
C PRO A 118 -0.69 -9.54 -0.38
N LEU A 119 0.19 -8.99 0.46
CA LEU A 119 1.03 -9.75 1.38
C LEU A 119 0.43 -9.69 2.79
N PRO A 120 0.22 -10.82 3.48
CA PRO A 120 0.04 -10.84 4.92
C PRO A 120 1.18 -10.07 5.61
N LEU A 121 0.89 -9.39 6.72
CA LEU A 121 1.90 -8.63 7.46
C LEU A 121 3.11 -9.51 7.84
N CYS A 122 2.87 -10.73 8.31
CA CYS A 122 3.95 -11.66 8.65
C CYS A 122 4.87 -12.01 7.45
N GLU A 123 4.31 -12.13 6.24
CA GLU A 123 5.09 -12.38 5.03
C GLU A 123 5.86 -11.13 4.61
N LEU A 124 5.23 -9.96 4.70
CA LEU A 124 5.86 -8.68 4.37
C LEU A 124 7.07 -8.38 5.26
N GLY A 125 6.98 -8.60 6.57
CA GLY A 125 8.09 -8.36 7.49
C GLY A 125 9.32 -9.17 7.10
N VAL A 126 9.11 -10.45 6.80
CA VAL A 126 10.16 -11.37 6.36
C VAL A 126 10.69 -11.02 4.97
N GLN A 127 9.84 -10.63 4.02
CA GLN A 127 10.25 -10.32 2.64
C GLN A 127 10.90 -8.94 2.48
N SER A 128 10.50 -7.96 3.28
CA SER A 128 10.89 -6.55 3.12
C SER A 128 12.38 -6.28 3.27
N GLY A 129 13.11 -7.04 4.09
CA GLY A 129 14.50 -6.71 4.42
C GLY A 129 14.65 -5.94 5.73
N LEU A 130 13.55 -5.70 6.44
CA LEU A 130 13.59 -5.02 7.73
C LEU A 130 14.43 -5.80 8.76
N PRO A 131 15.13 -5.09 9.67
CA PRO A 131 15.69 -5.68 10.87
C PRO A 131 14.62 -6.43 11.68
N ARG A 132 15.02 -7.52 12.37
CA ARG A 132 14.06 -8.37 13.10
C ARG A 132 13.31 -7.61 14.19
N ASP A 133 14.00 -6.75 14.91
CA ASP A 133 13.47 -5.85 15.96
C ASP A 133 12.42 -4.87 15.43
N VAL A 134 12.51 -4.47 14.15
CA VAL A 134 11.54 -3.57 13.51
C VAL A 134 10.36 -4.35 12.91
N SER A 135 10.56 -5.63 12.56
CA SER A 135 9.49 -6.46 12.00
C SER A 135 8.34 -6.71 12.97
N ASP A 136 8.58 -6.60 14.28
CA ASP A 136 7.54 -6.72 15.31
C ASP A 136 6.59 -5.50 15.30
N ASP A 137 7.09 -4.32 14.92
CA ASP A 137 6.35 -3.06 14.77
C ASP A 137 5.94 -2.79 13.31
N LEU A 138 5.83 -3.82 12.47
CA LEU A 138 5.59 -3.65 11.03
C LEU A 138 4.33 -2.83 10.71
N ARG A 139 3.28 -2.91 11.53
CA ARG A 139 2.07 -2.10 11.34
C ARG A 139 2.38 -0.61 11.41
N PHE A 140 3.23 -0.20 12.36
CA PHE A 140 3.68 1.19 12.48
C PHE A 140 4.45 1.61 11.23
N VAL A 141 5.35 0.77 10.71
CA VAL A 141 6.07 1.06 9.46
C VAL A 141 5.09 1.24 8.30
N VAL A 142 4.10 0.35 8.16
CA VAL A 142 3.08 0.46 7.10
C VAL A 142 2.24 1.73 7.27
N ASP A 143 1.94 2.16 8.49
CA ASP A 143 1.23 3.40 8.77
C ASP A 143 2.05 4.64 8.36
N VAL A 144 3.37 4.64 8.58
CA VAL A 144 4.26 5.69 8.05
C VAL A 144 4.21 5.72 6.52
N CYS A 145 4.04 4.56 5.88
CA CYS A 145 3.89 4.44 4.43
C CYS A 145 2.43 4.53 3.94
N ALA A 146 1.48 5.00 4.77
CA ALA A 146 0.04 4.99 4.46
C ALA A 146 -0.35 5.79 3.21
N SER A 147 0.56 6.64 2.70
CA SER A 147 0.39 7.27 1.40
C SER A 147 0.30 6.23 0.28
N PHE A 148 1.09 5.16 0.32
CA PHE A 148 1.13 4.13 -0.73
C PHE A 148 0.46 2.81 -0.34
N LEU A 149 0.33 2.54 0.95
CA LEU A 149 -0.10 1.24 1.48
C LEU A 149 -1.31 1.35 2.38
N THR A 150 -2.08 0.27 2.48
CA THR A 150 -3.19 0.13 3.42
C THR A 150 -3.28 -1.31 3.92
N ILE A 151 -3.72 -1.49 5.16
CA ILE A 151 -3.93 -2.80 5.76
C ILE A 151 -5.41 -3.14 5.72
N ARG A 152 -5.77 -4.34 5.22
CA ARG A 152 -7.12 -4.90 5.26
C ARG A 152 -7.02 -6.38 5.59
N ASP A 153 -7.75 -6.84 6.60
CA ASP A 153 -7.77 -8.25 7.03
C ASP A 153 -6.35 -8.83 7.23
N ASP A 154 -5.47 -8.05 7.88
CA ASP A 154 -4.05 -8.39 8.12
C ASP A 154 -3.16 -8.51 6.87
N HIS A 155 -3.66 -8.07 5.71
CA HIS A 155 -2.94 -8.02 4.45
C HIS A 155 -2.64 -6.59 4.02
N VAL A 156 -1.46 -6.39 3.43
CA VAL A 156 -1.00 -5.11 2.91
C VAL A 156 -1.31 -5.00 1.42
N TYR A 157 -2.01 -3.92 1.06
CA TYR A 157 -2.41 -3.57 -0.29
C TYR A 157 -1.77 -2.25 -0.70
N LEU A 158 -1.46 -2.11 -1.98
CA LEU A 158 -1.30 -0.79 -2.59
C LEU A 158 -2.65 -0.08 -2.58
N ILE A 159 -2.68 1.18 -2.18
CA ILE A 159 -3.91 1.99 -2.10
C ILE A 159 -4.67 2.09 -3.43
N HIS A 160 -3.98 1.95 -4.57
CA HIS A 160 -4.58 1.97 -5.89
C HIS A 160 -3.70 1.33 -6.97
N GLN A 161 -4.29 0.81 -8.05
CA GLN A 161 -3.55 0.19 -9.16
C GLN A 161 -2.59 1.14 -9.88
N SER A 162 -2.91 2.44 -9.96
CA SER A 162 -2.04 3.45 -10.58
C SER A 162 -0.72 3.66 -9.84
N VAL A 163 -0.73 3.42 -8.53
CA VAL A 163 0.47 3.53 -7.69
C VAL A 163 1.48 2.48 -8.10
N LYS A 164 1.05 1.24 -8.41
CA LYS A 164 1.97 0.18 -8.84
C LYS A 164 2.77 0.58 -10.07
N GLY A 165 2.13 1.20 -11.06
CA GLY A 165 2.81 1.71 -12.26
C GLY A 165 3.85 2.77 -11.92
N PHE A 166 3.47 3.75 -11.12
CA PHE A 166 4.38 4.81 -10.66
C PHE A 166 5.59 4.27 -9.87
N LEU A 167 5.36 3.34 -8.94
CA LEU A 167 6.42 2.80 -8.08
C LEU A 167 7.42 1.94 -8.88
N LYS A 168 6.96 1.20 -9.89
CA LYS A 168 7.84 0.40 -10.77
C LYS A 168 8.89 1.25 -11.49
N GLU A 169 8.54 2.48 -11.82
CA GLU A 169 9.42 3.45 -12.51
C GLU A 169 10.24 4.31 -11.52
N SER A 170 9.99 4.17 -10.21
CA SER A 170 10.65 4.99 -9.19
C SER A 170 12.06 4.50 -8.89
N THR A 171 13.05 5.34 -9.18
CA THR A 171 14.46 5.11 -8.80
C THR A 171 14.69 5.24 -7.30
N THR A 172 13.81 5.96 -6.58
CA THR A 172 13.83 6.05 -5.12
C THR A 172 13.55 4.69 -4.48
N ILE A 173 12.56 3.96 -5.00
CA ILE A 173 12.19 2.64 -4.48
C ILE A 173 13.09 1.55 -5.05
N PHE A 174 13.28 1.55 -6.38
CA PHE A 174 14.06 0.57 -7.11
C PHE A 174 15.29 1.21 -7.75
N GLN A 175 16.32 1.47 -6.93
CA GLN A 175 17.59 2.07 -7.38
C GLN A 175 18.23 1.29 -8.55
N HIS A 176 18.12 -0.05 -8.51
CA HIS A 176 18.65 -0.95 -9.55
C HIS A 176 17.56 -1.46 -10.51
N GLY A 177 16.40 -0.80 -10.54
CA GLY A 177 15.26 -1.16 -11.38
C GLY A 177 14.37 -2.26 -10.78
N PHE A 178 13.14 -2.33 -11.29
CA PHE A 178 12.09 -3.21 -10.78
C PHE A 178 12.47 -4.70 -10.83
N ALA A 179 13.16 -5.13 -11.88
CA ALA A 179 13.61 -6.52 -12.04
C ALA A 179 14.61 -6.94 -10.95
N ALA A 180 15.50 -6.04 -10.52
CA ALA A 180 16.43 -6.31 -9.42
C ALA A 180 15.70 -6.45 -8.08
N GLY A 181 14.64 -5.66 -7.86
CA GLY A 181 13.75 -5.81 -6.70
C GLY A 181 13.09 -7.20 -6.68
N HIS A 182 12.58 -7.65 -7.83
CA HIS A 182 12.02 -8.99 -7.97
C HIS A 182 13.04 -10.10 -7.72
N HIS A 183 14.25 -9.97 -8.26
CA HIS A 183 15.34 -10.90 -8.01
C HIS A 183 15.70 -10.96 -6.52
N THR A 184 15.75 -9.82 -5.84
CA THR A 184 16.07 -9.74 -4.40
C THR A 184 15.02 -10.47 -3.57
N MET A 185 13.73 -10.24 -3.84
CA MET A 185 12.63 -10.94 -3.16
C MET A 185 12.70 -12.47 -3.42
N PHE A 186 13.02 -12.87 -4.65
CA PHE A 186 13.20 -14.28 -5.00
C PHE A 186 14.32 -14.97 -4.21
N LEU A 187 15.51 -14.38 -4.18
CA LEU A 187 16.63 -14.95 -3.42
C LEU A 187 16.31 -15.05 -1.93
N LYS A 188 15.63 -14.05 -1.40
CA LYS A 188 15.22 -14.07 0.01
C LYS A 188 14.23 -15.18 0.29
N ALA A 189 13.24 -15.38 -0.59
CA ALA A 189 12.31 -16.50 -0.50
C ALA A 189 13.03 -17.86 -0.50
N ILE A 190 14.04 -18.05 -1.36
CA ILE A 190 14.86 -19.27 -1.36
C ILE A 190 15.60 -19.42 -0.02
N GLN A 191 16.22 -18.36 0.48
CA GLN A 191 16.96 -18.40 1.73
C GLN A 191 16.05 -18.82 2.90
N ILE A 192 14.91 -18.14 3.07
CA ILE A 192 13.93 -18.47 4.12
C ILE A 192 13.45 -19.92 3.99
N THR A 193 13.18 -20.35 2.75
CA THR A 193 12.74 -21.72 2.49
C THR A 193 13.83 -22.72 2.85
N SER A 194 15.10 -22.42 2.57
CA SER A 194 16.24 -23.29 2.89
C SER A 194 16.52 -23.34 4.40
N ASP A 195 16.30 -22.24 5.10
CA ASP A 195 16.47 -22.15 6.55
C ASP A 195 15.32 -22.82 7.32
N THR A 196 14.11 -22.84 6.74
CA THR A 196 12.90 -23.35 7.40
C THR A 196 12.55 -24.78 7.00
N LEU A 197 12.76 -25.15 5.74
CA LEU A 197 12.49 -26.48 5.25
C LEU A 197 13.70 -27.38 5.44
N ARG A 198 13.45 -28.51 6.09
CA ARG A 198 14.36 -29.65 6.13
C ARG A 198 13.79 -30.80 5.29
N HIS A 199 14.67 -31.69 4.86
CA HIS A 199 14.21 -32.97 4.32
C HIS A 199 13.40 -33.70 5.39
N ASP A 200 12.31 -34.35 4.97
CA ASP A 200 11.45 -35.11 5.86
C ASP A 200 10.89 -34.30 7.07
N MET A 201 10.07 -33.29 6.76
CA MET A 201 9.53 -32.36 7.76
C MET A 201 8.80 -33.04 8.93
N TYR A 202 8.16 -34.18 8.65
CA TYR A 202 7.38 -34.99 9.58
C TYR A 202 8.17 -36.17 10.16
N ASP A 203 9.45 -36.31 9.81
CA ASP A 203 10.32 -37.40 10.27
C ASP A 203 9.71 -38.79 9.99
N LEU A 204 9.12 -38.95 8.80
CA LEU A 204 8.44 -40.15 8.35
C LEU A 204 9.41 -41.31 8.09
N HIS A 205 10.68 -41.00 7.82
CA HIS A 205 11.81 -41.86 7.42
C HIS A 205 11.60 -42.66 6.13
N HIS A 206 10.38 -43.13 5.85
CA HIS A 206 10.03 -43.98 4.73
C HIS A 206 8.71 -43.53 4.06
N PRO A 207 8.61 -43.59 2.72
CA PRO A 207 7.44 -43.12 1.98
C PRO A 207 6.18 -44.01 2.17
N GLY A 208 6.29 -45.16 2.82
CA GLY A 208 5.19 -46.10 3.07
C GLY A 208 4.51 -45.97 4.44
N THR A 209 4.86 -44.96 5.23
CA THR A 209 4.31 -44.74 6.58
C THR A 209 2.80 -44.51 6.52
N SER A 210 2.05 -45.24 7.35
CA SER A 210 0.59 -45.10 7.43
C SER A 210 0.21 -43.72 7.98
N ILE A 211 -0.88 -43.13 7.47
CA ILE A 211 -1.37 -41.83 7.94
C ILE A 211 -1.67 -41.80 9.45
N ASN A 212 -2.05 -42.95 10.02
CA ASN A 212 -2.33 -43.08 11.45
C ASN A 212 -1.06 -43.03 12.32
N ASP A 213 0.10 -43.31 11.73
CA ASP A 213 1.39 -43.33 12.43
C ASP A 213 2.14 -41.98 12.30
N VAL A 214 1.60 -41.05 11.49
CA VAL A 214 2.16 -39.71 11.30
C VAL A 214 1.93 -38.88 12.55
N ARG A 215 3.02 -38.49 13.23
CA ARG A 215 2.98 -37.51 14.33
C ARG A 215 3.22 -36.12 13.77
N GLN A 216 2.25 -35.24 13.98
CA GLN A 216 2.42 -33.84 13.62
C GLN A 216 3.45 -33.19 14.57
N PRO A 217 4.52 -32.54 14.05
CA PRO A 217 5.46 -31.81 14.89
C PRO A 217 4.73 -30.71 15.70
N GLU A 218 5.18 -30.47 16.94
CA GLU A 218 4.60 -29.43 17.83
C GLU A 218 4.58 -28.04 17.16
N LEU A 219 5.62 -27.73 16.39
CA LEU A 219 5.63 -26.62 15.44
C LEU A 219 5.34 -27.18 14.06
N ASN A 220 4.06 -27.19 13.64
CA ASN A 220 3.74 -27.63 12.28
C ASN A 220 4.40 -26.65 11.29
N PRO A 221 5.39 -27.09 10.53
CA PRO A 221 6.19 -26.19 9.72
C PRO A 221 5.42 -25.63 8.51
N PHE A 222 4.28 -26.23 8.17
CA PHE A 222 3.38 -25.77 7.10
C PHE A 222 2.22 -24.91 7.61
N LEU A 223 2.00 -24.84 8.94
CA LEU A 223 1.01 -23.93 9.54
C LEU A 223 1.60 -22.56 9.88
N SER A 224 2.92 -22.38 9.76
CA SER A 224 3.49 -21.03 9.72
C SER A 224 3.05 -20.35 8.41
N PRO A 225 2.34 -19.21 8.47
CA PRO A 225 1.91 -18.47 7.27
C PRO A 225 3.06 -18.18 6.29
N MET A 226 4.30 -18.10 6.80
CA MET A 226 5.51 -17.86 6.04
C MET A 226 5.80 -18.95 5.00
N VAL A 227 5.67 -20.23 5.36
CA VAL A 227 6.00 -21.35 4.46
C VAL A 227 4.88 -21.59 3.45
N PHE A 228 3.63 -21.50 3.87
CA PHE A 228 2.49 -21.76 2.98
C PHE A 228 2.27 -20.64 1.94
N GLY A 229 2.51 -19.38 2.32
CA GLY A 229 2.39 -18.22 1.44
C GLY A 229 3.46 -18.17 0.34
N LEU A 230 4.70 -18.53 0.69
CA LEU A 230 5.83 -18.62 -0.25
C LEU A 230 5.64 -19.71 -1.30
N PHE A 231 5.08 -20.86 -0.90
CA PHE A 231 4.85 -21.99 -1.80
C PHE A 231 3.66 -21.82 -2.74
N LYS A 232 2.62 -21.06 -2.35
CA LYS A 232 1.36 -21.05 -3.12
C LYS A 232 1.30 -20.07 -4.29
N ARG A 233 2.14 -19.03 -4.39
CA ARG A 233 2.16 -18.02 -5.50
C ARG A 233 3.12 -16.86 -5.17
N VAL A 234 4.41 -17.12 -5.02
CA VAL A 234 5.44 -16.06 -5.12
C VAL A 234 6.04 -15.99 -6.53
N PHE A 235 5.61 -16.90 -7.41
CA PHE A 235 5.84 -16.90 -8.85
C PHE A 235 4.51 -16.90 -9.60
#